data_AF-A0A535DWQ9-F1
#
_entry.id   AF-A0A535DWQ9-F1
#
_cell.length_a   1.000
_cell.length_b   1.000
_cell.length_c   1.000
_cell.angle_alpha   90.00
_cell.angle_beta   90.00
_cell.angle_gamma   90.00
#
_symmetry.space_group_name_H-M   'P 1'
#
loop_
_entity.id
_entity.type
_entity.pdbx_description
1 polymer ?
#
loop_
_entity_poly.entity_id
_entity_poly.type
_entity_poly.pdbx_seq_one_letter_code
_entity_poly.pdbx_strand_id
1 'polypeptide(L)' 'MGGMATTGPAAPTALIGLLCAAHRRQDPDGPHVTMVDGAWSYCAGHADDGHDWRSIDPRPRQQLESDIASGLV' A
#
# COMPACT_ATOMS: atom_id res chain seq x y z
N MET A 1 27.35 -25.15 15.95
CA MET A 1 27.39 -23.81 16.56
C MET A 1 27.43 -22.82 15.40
N GLY A 2 26.30 -22.43 14.81
CA GLY A 2 25.38 -21.42 15.34
C GLY A 2 25.60 -20.11 14.56
N GLY A 3 25.32 -20.11 13.25
CA GLY A 3 25.43 -18.93 12.40
C GLY A 3 24.30 -17.96 12.70
N MET A 4 24.61 -16.85 13.36
CA MET A 4 23.66 -15.79 13.64
C MET A 4 23.43 -15.01 12.34
N ALA A 5 22.28 -15.21 11.71
CA ALA A 5 21.83 -14.37 10.61
C ALA A 5 21.70 -12.93 11.14
N THR A 6 22.59 -12.04 10.68
CA THR A 6 22.43 -10.61 10.91
C THR A 6 21.23 -10.14 10.09
N THR A 7 20.06 -10.08 10.72
CA THR A 7 18.92 -9.32 10.20
C THR A 7 19.38 -7.88 10.08
N GLY A 8 19.73 -7.45 8.86
CA GLY A 8 19.92 -6.03 8.58
C GLY A 8 18.66 -5.26 9.00
N PRO A 9 18.77 -3.99 9.41
CA PRO A 9 17.59 -3.19 9.74
C PRO A 9 16.64 -3.28 8.54
N ALA A 10 15.42 -3.78 8.77
CA ALA A 10 14.38 -3.78 7.76
C ALA A 10 14.29 -2.34 7.23
N ALA A 11 14.44 -2.16 5.91
CA ALA A 11 14.31 -0.86 5.28
C ALA A 11 13.01 -0.21 5.78
N PRO A 12 12.99 1.09 6.11
CA PRO A 12 11.80 1.73 6.61
C PRO A 12 10.67 1.51 5.59
N THR A 13 9.70 0.68 5.96
CA THR A 13 8.55 0.42 5.10
C THR A 13 7.79 1.74 4.96
N ALA A 14 7.81 2.31 3.77
CA ALA A 14 7.03 3.48 3.45
C ALA A 14 5.55 3.24 3.80
N LEU A 15 5.00 4.06 4.70
CA LEU A 15 3.61 3.96 5.13
C LEU A 15 2.71 4.63 4.10
N ILE A 16 1.61 3.96 3.74
CA ILE A 16 0.58 4.49 2.85
C ILE A 16 -0.37 5.35 3.67
N GLY A 17 -0.44 6.64 3.35
CA GLY A 17 -1.35 7.60 3.98
C GLY A 17 -2.59 7.94 3.14
N LEU A 18 -2.61 7.54 1.87
CA LEU A 18 -3.70 7.81 0.94
C LEU A 18 -4.16 6.51 0.25
N LEU A 19 -5.47 6.30 0.18
CA LEU A 19 -6.11 5.16 -0.48
C LEU A 19 -7.07 5.64 -1.56
N CYS A 20 -6.99 5.06 -2.75
CA CYS A 20 -7.94 5.30 -3.83
C CYS A 20 -9.31 4.67 -3.48
N ALA A 21 -10.35 5.48 -3.41
CA ALA A 21 -11.72 5.00 -3.18
C ALA A 21 -12.50 4.72 -4.48
N ALA A 22 -12.01 5.21 -5.63
CA ALA A 22 -12.62 5.00 -6.94
C ALA A 22 -12.36 3.58 -7.48
N HIS A 23 -11.14 3.06 -7.30
CA HIS A 23 -10.69 1.80 -7.86
C HIS A 23 -10.44 0.75 -6.77
N ARG A 24 -11.53 0.20 -6.23
CA ARG A 24 -11.51 -0.76 -5.11
C ARG A 24 -11.29 -2.21 -5.53
N ARG A 25 -11.53 -2.54 -6.80
CA ARG A 25 -11.27 -3.88 -7.32
C ARG A 25 -9.77 -4.03 -7.51
N GLN A 26 -9.25 -5.15 -7.03
CA GLN A 26 -7.85 -5.49 -7.19
C GLN A 26 -7.59 -5.85 -8.65
N ASP A 27 -6.62 -5.15 -9.24
CA ASP A 27 -6.18 -5.42 -10.61
C ASP A 27 -5.17 -6.58 -10.63
N PRO A 28 -5.25 -7.50 -11.62
CA PRO A 28 -4.33 -8.63 -11.73
C PRO A 28 -2.87 -8.21 -11.99
N ASP A 29 -2.62 -7.04 -12.60
CA ASP A 29 -1.28 -6.49 -12.82
C ASP A 29 -0.69 -5.87 -11.54
N GLY A 30 -1.48 -5.80 -10.47
CA GLY A 30 -1.09 -5.35 -9.15
C GLY A 30 -1.49 -3.90 -8.87
N PRO A 31 -1.21 -3.37 -7.67
CA PRO A 31 -1.65 -2.04 -7.31
C PRO A 31 -0.77 -0.95 -7.93
N HIS A 32 -1.37 0.20 -8.17
CA HIS A 32 -0.65 1.43 -8.48
C HIS A 32 -0.26 2.12 -7.17
N VAL A 33 1.05 2.34 -6.95
CA VAL A 33 1.58 3.00 -5.75
C VAL A 33 2.41 4.21 -6.18
N THR A 34 2.05 5.39 -5.69
CA THR A 34 2.66 6.66 -6.09
C THR A 34 2.69 7.66 -4.94
N MET A 35 3.35 8.80 -5.14
CA MET A 35 3.37 9.91 -4.19
C MET A 35 2.34 10.96 -4.60
N VAL A 36 1.44 11.33 -3.68
CA VAL A 36 0.45 12.39 -3.85
C VAL A 36 0.50 13.28 -2.62
N ASP A 37 0.63 14.60 -2.80
CA ASP A 37 0.69 15.59 -1.72
C ASP A 37 1.70 15.27 -0.60
N GLY A 38 2.81 14.63 -0.95
CA GLY A 38 3.87 14.25 0.00
C GLY A 38 3.58 12.97 0.79
N ALA A 39 2.50 12.24 0.50
CA ALA A 39 2.17 10.96 1.09
C ALA A 39 2.18 9.83 0.06
N TRP A 40 2.61 8.64 0.49
CA TRP A 40 2.46 7.44 -0.33
C TRP A 40 0.98 7.07 -0.45
N SER A 41 0.59 6.79 -1.68
CA SER A 41 -0.77 6.56 -2.12
C SER A 41 -0.90 5.20 -2.75
N TYR A 42 -2.00 4.50 -2.49
CA TYR A 42 -2.25 3.15 -2.96
C TYR A 42 -3.58 3.08 -3.71
N CYS A 43 -3.56 2.47 -4.89
CA CYS A 43 -4.73 2.18 -5.70
C CYS A 43 -4.76 0.69 -6.08
N ALA A 44 -5.81 -0.02 -5.67
CA ALA A 44 -5.92 -1.46 -5.93
C ALA A 44 -6.11 -1.78 -7.41
N GLY A 45 -6.77 -0.89 -8.17
CA GLY A 45 -7.19 -1.13 -9.54
C GLY A 45 -6.22 -0.70 -10.65
N HIS A 46 -4.94 -0.46 -10.34
CA HIS A 46 -3.89 -0.05 -11.29
C HIS A 46 -4.21 1.12 -12.25
N ALA A 47 -5.23 1.95 -11.99
CA ALA A 47 -5.57 3.01 -12.93
C ALA A 47 -4.45 4.05 -13.03
N ASP A 48 -4.22 4.58 -14.24
CA ASP A 48 -3.28 5.69 -14.50
C ASP A 48 -3.87 7.05 -14.09
N ASP A 49 -5.20 7.17 -14.04
CA ASP A 49 -5.94 8.39 -13.72
C ASP A 49 -7.29 8.10 -13.04
N GLY A 50 -8.09 9.14 -12.79
CA GLY A 50 -9.44 8.99 -12.20
C GLY A 50 -9.45 8.62 -10.71
N HIS A 51 -8.36 8.90 -9.99
CA HIS A 51 -8.28 8.56 -8.57
C HIS A 51 -9.09 9.50 -7.68
N ASP A 52 -9.80 8.90 -6.72
CA ASP A 52 -10.37 9.58 -5.56
C ASP A 52 -9.53 9.25 -4.33
N TRP A 53 -8.47 10.03 -4.09
CA TRP A 53 -7.54 9.81 -2.99
C TRP A 53 -8.15 10.23 -1.65
N ARG A 54 -8.20 9.31 -0.70
CA ARG A 54 -8.71 9.56 0.65
C ARG A 54 -7.63 9.30 1.68
N SER A 55 -7.49 10.21 2.64
CA SER A 55 -6.58 10.03 3.78
C SER A 55 -7.03 8.88 4.66
N ILE A 56 -6.06 8.07 5.07
CA ILE A 56 -6.21 6.95 5.99
C ILE A 56 -5.18 7.07 7.11
N ASP A 57 -5.37 6.29 8.18
CA ASP A 57 -4.29 6.06 9.14
C ASP A 57 -3.08 5.43 8.43
N PRO A 58 -1.89 6.06 8.48
CA PRO A 58 -0.73 5.59 7.75
C PRO A 58 -0.31 4.18 8.17
N ARG A 59 -0.33 3.24 7.22
CA ARG A 59 -0.05 1.83 7.50
C ARG A 59 0.80 1.16 6.41
N PRO A 60 1.50 0.06 6.72
CA PRO A 60 2.30 -0.67 5.75
C PRO A 60 1.45 -1.17 4.57
N ARG A 61 2.03 -1.15 3.37
CA ARG A 61 1.37 -1.66 2.15
C ARG A 61 0.84 -3.09 2.30
N GLN A 62 1.64 -4.01 2.86
CA GLN A 62 1.25 -5.41 3.01
C GLN A 62 0.03 -5.59 3.94
N GLN A 63 -0.09 -4.75 4.96
CA GLN A 63 -1.27 -4.75 5.83
C GLN A 63 -2.50 -4.25 5.07
N LEU A 64 -2.36 -3.17 4.30
CA LEU A 64 -3.44 -2.63 3.48
C LEU A 64 -3.92 -3.64 2.43
N GLU A 65 -3.01 -4.36 1.77
CA GLU A 65 -3.34 -5.44 0.82
C GLU A 65 -4.11 -6.58 1.50
N SER A 66 -3.70 -6.95 2.72
CA SER A 66 -4.39 -7.99 3.50
C SER A 66 -5.79 -7.55 3.93
N ASP A 67 -5.94 -6.30 4.35
CA ASP A 67 -7.23 -5.73 4.76
C ASP A 67 -8.20 -5.64 3.57
N ILE A 68 -7.72 -5.25 2.38
CA ILE A 68 -8.52 -5.21 1.14
C ILE A 68 -8.95 -6.61 0.73
N ALA A 69 -8.05 -7.59 0.74
CA ALA A 69 -8.38 -8.98 0.43
C ALA A 69 -9.42 -9.56 1.41
N SER A 70 -9.44 -9.06 2.65
CA SER A 70 -10.40 -9.45 3.69
C SER A 70 -11.69 -8.62 3.67
N GLY A 71 -11.79 -7.57 2.84
CA GLY A 71 -12.95 -6.67 2.77
C GLY A 71 -13.10 -5.73 3.97
N LEU A 72 -12.00 -5.43 4.68
CA LEU A 72 -11.99 -4.56 5.86
C LEU A 72 -11.84 -3.07 5.53
N VAL A 73 -11.62 -2.73 4.26
CA VAL A 73 -11.42 -1.35 3.75
C VAL A 73 -12.27 -1.09 2.51
#